data_AF-A0A432NGY1-F1
#
_entry.id   AF-A0A432NGY1-F1
#
_cell.length_a   1.000
_cell.length_b   1.000
_cell.length_c   1.000
_cell.angle_alpha   90.00
_cell.angle_beta   90.00
_cell.angle_gamma   90.00
#
_symmetry.space_group_name_H-M   'P 1'
#
loop_
_entity.id
_entity.type
_entity.pdbx_description
1 polymer ?
#
loop_
_entity_poly.entity_id
_entity_poly.type
_entity_poly.pdbx_seq_one_letter_code
_entity_poly.pdbx_strand_id
1 'polypeptide(L)'
;MALYSDAAGSGKSEVAGTLVRHGYRSVKFAGPLKNMARGLLSSMGFDGVTVERMIEGDLKEAVIPGFKTVTPRQIMQTLGTDWGREAIDQDLWTKVAASKIEGLRDKGIDVVVDDLRFPNEYDLIASLDGTLVRVVRADPSREAGGAYEGKLSGHFFHHTILNNGTLRELYSKTLLLAQSV
;
A
#
# COMPACT_ATOMS: atom_id res chain seq x y z
N MET A 1 -2.09 6.24 -10.62
CA MET A 1 -1.00 5.25 -10.74
C MET A 1 -1.01 4.28 -9.56
N ALA A 2 -0.88 2.97 -9.79
CA ALA A 2 -0.70 1.97 -8.74
C ALA A 2 0.60 1.19 -8.94
N LEU A 3 1.31 0.96 -7.83
CA LEU A 3 2.63 0.35 -7.83
C LEU A 3 2.57 -1.06 -7.24
N TYR A 4 3.11 -2.02 -7.97
CA TYR A 4 3.25 -3.42 -7.55
C TYR A 4 4.71 -3.84 -7.52
N SER A 5 5.04 -4.81 -6.67
CA SER A 5 6.33 -5.50 -6.70
C SER A 5 6.18 -6.88 -6.09
N ASP A 6 6.88 -7.86 -6.66
CA ASP A 6 6.84 -9.24 -6.18
C ASP A 6 7.61 -9.46 -4.88
N ALA A 7 8.49 -8.54 -4.50
CA ALA A 7 9.32 -8.66 -3.31
C ALA A 7 9.37 -7.36 -2.51
N ALA A 8 9.43 -7.49 -1.19
CA ALA A 8 9.70 -6.36 -0.31
C ALA A 8 11.09 -5.73 -0.60
N GLY A 9 11.20 -4.41 -0.45
CA GLY A 9 12.47 -3.69 -0.62
C GLY A 9 12.91 -3.44 -2.07
N SER A 10 11.98 -3.56 -3.03
CA SER A 10 12.22 -3.22 -4.44
C SER A 10 12.37 -1.72 -4.74
N GLY A 11 12.12 -0.84 -3.77
CA GLY A 11 12.14 0.62 -3.95
C GLY A 11 10.77 1.23 -4.25
N LYS A 12 9.70 0.44 -4.25
CA LYS A 12 8.32 0.92 -4.46
C LYS A 12 7.94 2.10 -3.56
N SER A 13 8.32 2.08 -2.28
CA SER A 13 8.05 3.19 -1.35
C SER A 13 8.78 4.47 -1.74
N GLU A 14 9.98 4.37 -2.33
CA GLU A 14 10.71 5.54 -2.83
C GLU A 14 10.07 6.12 -4.09
N VAL A 15 9.58 5.26 -4.99
CA VAL A 15 8.79 5.68 -6.16
C VAL A 15 7.53 6.42 -5.71
N ALA A 16 6.76 5.85 -4.77
CA ALA A 16 5.58 6.50 -4.21
C ALA A 16 5.92 7.85 -3.55
N GLY A 17 6.98 7.90 -2.74
CA GLY A 17 7.44 9.13 -2.11
C GLY A 17 7.85 10.20 -3.14
N THR A 18 8.49 9.80 -4.23
CA THR A 18 8.85 10.70 -5.34
C THR A 18 7.60 11.31 -5.98
N LEU A 19 6.59 10.50 -6.30
CA LEU A 19 5.33 10.98 -6.88
C LEU A 19 4.61 11.94 -5.93
N VAL A 20 4.56 11.63 -4.63
CA VAL A 20 3.94 12.51 -3.62
C VAL A 20 4.66 13.86 -3.54
N ARG A 21 6.00 13.88 -3.64
CA ARG A 21 6.77 15.13 -3.73
C ARG A 21 6.43 15.97 -4.97
N HIS A 22 5.85 15.35 -6.00
CA HIS A 22 5.44 16.00 -7.27
C HIS A 22 3.93 16.17 -7.39
N GLY A 23 3.22 16.29 -6.27
CA GLY A 23 1.82 16.69 -6.25
C GLY A 23 0.81 15.55 -6.16
N TYR A 24 1.25 14.29 -6.34
CA TYR A 24 0.37 13.14 -6.18
C TYR A 24 -0.11 13.04 -4.72
N ARG A 25 -1.28 12.42 -4.52
CA ARG A 25 -1.78 12.01 -3.21
C ARG A 25 -1.66 10.51 -3.04
N SER A 26 -1.17 10.10 -1.87
CA SER A 26 -1.13 8.69 -1.52
C SER A 26 -2.52 8.22 -1.08
N VAL A 27 -3.02 7.19 -1.74
CA VAL A 27 -4.18 6.40 -1.32
C VAL A 27 -3.68 4.98 -1.05
N LYS A 28 -4.23 4.35 -0.01
CA LYS A 28 -3.85 3.00 0.42
C LYS A 28 -5.10 2.18 0.67
N PHE A 29 -5.14 0.95 0.18
CA PHE A 29 -6.23 0.01 0.48
C PHE A 29 -6.27 -0.30 1.98
N ALA A 30 -5.11 -0.44 2.61
CA ALA A 30 -5.00 -0.63 4.06
C ALA A 30 -5.17 0.67 4.87
N GLY A 31 -5.46 1.81 4.25
CA GLY A 31 -5.62 3.08 4.96
C GLY A 31 -6.76 3.07 6.00
N PRO A 32 -7.99 2.68 5.60
CA PRO A 32 -9.14 2.67 6.50
C PRO A 32 -8.97 1.73 7.71
N LEU A 33 -8.51 0.48 7.51
CA LEU A 33 -8.27 -0.45 8.62
C LEU A 33 -7.23 0.07 9.61
N LYS A 34 -6.20 0.79 9.13
CA LYS A 34 -5.20 1.40 9.99
C LYS A 34 -5.81 2.52 10.82
N ASN A 35 -6.72 3.32 10.25
CA ASN A 35 -7.42 4.37 10.98
C ASN A 35 -8.36 3.80 12.04
N MET A 36 -9.03 2.68 11.77
CA MET A 36 -9.82 1.96 12.77
C MET A 36 -8.93 1.47 13.92
N ALA A 37 -7.79 0.85 13.61
CA ALA A 37 -6.83 0.38 14.60
C ALA A 37 -6.25 1.54 15.44
N ARG A 38 -5.96 2.70 14.82
CA ARG A 38 -5.59 3.93 15.54
C ARG A 38 -6.66 4.33 16.56
N GLY A 39 -7.92 4.40 16.14
CA GLY A 39 -9.03 4.77 17.01
C GLY A 39 -9.18 3.83 18.22
N LEU A 40 -9.03 2.53 18.00
CA LEU A 40 -9.04 1.53 19.08
C LEU A 40 -7.87 1.75 20.06
N LEU A 41 -6.64 1.87 19.56
CA LEU A 41 -5.46 2.07 20.41
C LEU A 41 -5.52 3.39 21.18
N SER A 42 -5.98 4.49 20.55
CA SER A 42 -6.21 5.76 21.25
C SER A 42 -7.27 5.63 22.34
N SER A 43 -8.33 4.83 22.13
CA SER A 43 -9.36 4.57 23.14
C SER A 43 -8.83 3.76 24.33
N MET A 44 -7.73 3.03 24.16
CA MET A 44 -7.01 2.37 25.25
C MET A 44 -6.10 3.33 26.05
N GLY A 45 -5.98 4.59 25.63
CA GLY A 45 -5.19 5.62 26.30
C GLY A 45 -3.75 5.76 25.79
N PHE A 46 -3.39 5.14 24.66
CA PHE A 46 -2.09 5.39 24.04
C PHE A 46 -2.04 6.78 23.37
N ASP A 47 -0.94 7.49 23.56
CA ASP A 47 -0.70 8.78 22.91
C ASP A 47 -0.47 8.59 21.39
N GLY A 48 -0.61 9.69 20.63
CA GLY A 48 -0.49 9.65 19.17
C GLY A 48 0.85 9.15 18.65
N VAL A 49 1.97 9.44 19.34
CA VAL A 49 3.31 8.99 18.92
C VAL A 49 3.43 7.48 19.11
N THR A 50 2.98 6.98 20.26
CA THR A 50 2.94 5.54 20.55
C THR A 50 2.03 4.80 19.56
N VAL A 51 0.86 5.36 19.25
CA VAL A 51 -0.07 4.80 18.26
C VAL A 51 0.58 4.68 16.88
N GLU A 52 1.28 5.72 16.39
CA GLU A 52 1.97 5.62 15.10
C GLU A 52 3.10 4.58 15.11
N ARG A 53 3.84 4.45 16.22
CA ARG A 53 4.84 3.39 16.37
C ARG A 53 4.20 1.99 16.36
N MET A 54 3.00 1.84 16.90
CA MET A 54 2.22 0.61 16.88
C MET A 54 1.60 0.29 15.51
N ILE A 55 1.29 1.29 14.67
CA ILE A 55 0.62 1.07 13.38
C ILE A 55 1.59 1.02 12.20
N GLU A 56 2.57 1.91 12.17
CA GLU A 56 3.55 2.02 11.07
C GLU A 56 4.99 1.73 11.52
N GLY A 57 5.30 1.82 12.83
CA GLY A 57 6.66 1.76 13.35
C GLY A 57 7.13 0.41 13.89
N ASP A 58 7.95 0.48 14.93
CA ASP A 58 8.70 -0.63 15.53
C ASP A 58 7.89 -1.45 16.54
N LEU A 59 6.72 -0.95 16.98
CA LEU A 59 5.86 -1.63 17.96
C LEU A 59 4.75 -2.48 17.31
N LYS A 60 4.70 -2.59 15.98
CA LYS A 60 3.64 -3.32 15.25
C LYS A 60 3.51 -4.79 15.67
N GLU A 61 4.62 -5.43 15.99
CA GLU A 61 4.66 -6.84 16.39
C GLU A 61 4.73 -7.03 17.91
N ALA A 62 4.79 -5.94 18.68
CA ALA A 62 4.84 -6.00 20.14
C ALA A 62 3.46 -6.30 20.72
N VAL A 63 3.41 -7.11 21.78
CA VAL A 63 2.16 -7.36 22.51
C VAL A 63 1.67 -6.05 23.12
N ILE A 64 0.40 -5.73 22.91
CA ILE A 64 -0.22 -4.53 23.45
C ILE A 64 -0.31 -4.67 24.98
N PRO A 65 0.15 -3.68 25.76
CA PRO A 65 -0.01 -3.69 27.21
C PRO A 65 -1.44 -4.01 27.66
N GLY A 66 -1.58 -4.94 28.59
CA GLY A 66 -2.89 -5.43 29.09
C GLY A 66 -3.44 -6.66 28.36
N PHE A 67 -2.92 -6.99 27.17
CA PHE A 67 -3.23 -8.25 26.48
C PHE A 67 -2.17 -9.32 26.75
N LYS A 68 -2.57 -10.59 26.64
CA LYS A 68 -1.64 -11.73 26.77
C LYS A 68 -0.84 -11.97 25.49
N THR A 69 -1.47 -11.83 24.32
CA THR A 69 -0.89 -12.24 23.04
C THR A 69 -1.20 -11.29 21.87
N VAL A 70 -2.09 -10.31 22.06
CA VAL A 70 -2.59 -9.47 20.96
C VAL A 70 -1.56 -8.41 20.57
N THR A 71 -1.24 -8.32 19.29
CA THR A 71 -0.36 -7.28 18.71
C THR A 71 -1.14 -6.34 17.79
N PRO A 72 -0.65 -5.10 17.55
CA PRO A 72 -1.26 -4.20 16.55
C PRO A 72 -1.31 -4.82 15.15
N ARG A 73 -0.29 -5.60 14.77
CA ARG A 73 -0.26 -6.36 13.51
C ARG A 73 -1.45 -7.30 13.39
N GLN A 74 -1.72 -8.07 14.44
CA GLN A 74 -2.83 -9.03 14.44
C GLN A 74 -4.17 -8.29 14.29
N ILE A 75 -4.37 -7.17 14.99
CA ILE A 75 -5.57 -6.34 14.83
C ILE A 75 -5.72 -5.86 13.37
N MET A 76 -4.66 -5.33 12.77
CA MET A 76 -4.71 -4.87 11.38
C MET A 76 -5.00 -6.00 10.39
N GLN A 77 -4.44 -7.20 10.63
CA GLN A 77 -4.68 -8.37 9.78
C GLN A 77 -6.13 -8.82 9.87
N THR A 78 -6.67 -9.04 11.08
CA THR A 78 -8.04 -9.50 11.27
C THR A 78 -9.06 -8.45 10.83
N LEU A 79 -8.78 -7.16 11.04
CA LEU A 79 -9.59 -6.11 10.42
C LEU A 79 -9.58 -6.23 8.90
N GLY A 80 -8.41 -6.38 8.30
CA GLY A 80 -8.24 -6.43 6.84
C GLY A 80 -8.84 -7.66 6.16
N THR A 81 -8.84 -8.82 6.80
CA THR A 81 -9.34 -10.08 6.22
C THR A 81 -10.64 -10.51 6.86
N ASP A 82 -10.60 -11.00 8.09
CA ASP A 82 -11.69 -11.77 8.71
C ASP A 82 -12.90 -10.88 8.98
N TRP A 83 -12.69 -9.68 9.49
CA TRP A 83 -13.77 -8.71 9.67
C TRP A 83 -14.12 -8.03 8.35
N GLY A 84 -13.14 -7.41 7.67
CA GLY A 84 -13.41 -6.57 6.51
C GLY A 84 -13.90 -7.35 5.29
N ARG A 85 -13.10 -8.30 4.80
CA ARG A 85 -13.39 -9.03 3.56
C ARG A 85 -14.41 -10.14 3.77
N GLU A 86 -14.24 -10.95 4.82
CA GLU A 86 -15.08 -12.12 5.04
C GLU A 86 -16.42 -11.75 5.69
N ALA A 87 -16.43 -10.90 6.73
CA ALA A 87 -17.66 -10.61 7.47
C ALA A 87 -18.48 -9.43 6.92
N ILE A 88 -17.85 -8.44 6.26
CA ILE A 88 -18.55 -7.27 5.72
C ILE A 88 -18.73 -7.37 4.21
N ASP A 89 -17.64 -7.30 3.44
CA ASP A 89 -17.68 -7.30 1.97
C ASP A 89 -16.29 -7.58 1.39
N GLN A 90 -16.17 -8.55 0.48
CA GLN A 90 -14.90 -8.93 -0.15
C GLN A 90 -14.19 -7.75 -0.85
N ASP A 91 -14.97 -6.76 -1.30
CA ASP A 91 -14.56 -5.54 -1.98
C ASP A 91 -14.63 -4.30 -1.07
N LEU A 92 -14.76 -4.44 0.26
CA LEU A 92 -14.87 -3.31 1.18
C LEU A 92 -13.75 -2.27 0.95
N TRP A 93 -12.49 -2.73 0.93
CA TRP A 93 -11.34 -1.84 0.82
C TRP A 93 -11.21 -1.21 -0.56
N THR A 94 -11.59 -1.94 -1.61
CA THR A 94 -11.59 -1.42 -2.98
C THR A 94 -12.70 -0.41 -3.19
N LYS A 95 -13.91 -0.63 -2.66
CA LYS A 95 -15.02 0.34 -2.66
C LYS A 95 -14.65 1.63 -1.94
N VAL A 96 -14.02 1.54 -0.76
CA VAL A 96 -13.57 2.73 -0.02
C VAL A 96 -12.45 3.46 -0.77
N ALA A 97 -11.50 2.72 -1.35
CA ALA A 97 -10.44 3.32 -2.17
C ALA A 97 -11.00 4.01 -3.43
N ALA A 98 -11.96 3.40 -4.12
CA ALA A 98 -12.61 3.93 -5.31
C ALA A 98 -13.20 5.32 -5.03
N SER A 99 -14.07 5.42 -4.02
CA SER A 99 -14.69 6.70 -3.62
C SER A 99 -13.66 7.78 -3.31
N LYS A 100 -12.54 7.42 -2.65
CA LYS A 100 -11.47 8.37 -2.36
C LYS A 100 -10.69 8.79 -3.61
N ILE A 101 -10.40 7.84 -4.51
CA ILE A 101 -9.68 8.10 -5.76
C ILE A 101 -10.52 9.01 -6.65
N GLU A 102 -11.79 8.70 -6.85
CA GLU A 102 -12.72 9.49 -7.66
C GLU A 102 -12.84 10.92 -7.13
N GLY A 103 -13.04 11.09 -5.81
CA GLY A 103 -13.12 12.43 -5.22
C GLY A 103 -11.82 13.25 -5.28
N LEU A 104 -10.66 12.61 -5.48
CA LEU A 104 -9.39 13.30 -5.77
C LEU A 104 -9.26 13.61 -7.26
N ARG A 105 -9.66 12.68 -8.14
CA ARG A 105 -9.70 12.86 -9.59
C ARG A 105 -10.60 14.02 -9.98
N ASP A 106 -11.77 14.16 -9.38
CA ASP A 106 -12.71 15.26 -9.62
C ASP A 106 -12.11 16.64 -9.26
N LYS A 107 -11.06 16.65 -8.43
CA LYS A 107 -10.30 17.85 -8.05
C LYS A 107 -9.05 18.05 -8.91
N GLY A 108 -8.85 17.22 -9.93
CA GLY A 108 -7.64 17.22 -10.77
C GLY A 108 -6.38 16.81 -10.02
N ILE A 109 -6.50 15.96 -8.98
CA ILE A 109 -5.37 15.53 -8.16
C ILE A 109 -5.00 14.09 -8.52
N ASP A 110 -3.76 13.91 -8.97
CA ASP A 110 -3.22 12.59 -9.25
C ASP A 110 -3.04 11.74 -7.99
N VAL A 111 -3.23 10.44 -8.14
CA VAL A 111 -3.16 9.48 -7.05
C VAL A 111 -2.07 8.45 -7.28
N VAL A 112 -1.31 8.16 -6.22
CA VAL A 112 -0.43 6.99 -6.14
C VAL A 112 -0.96 6.00 -5.10
N VAL A 113 -1.08 4.74 -5.50
CA VAL A 113 -1.37 3.60 -4.63
C VAL A 113 -0.15 2.69 -4.57
N ASP A 114 0.34 2.37 -3.38
CA ASP A 114 1.59 1.61 -3.21
C ASP A 114 1.43 0.30 -2.45
N ASP A 115 0.21 -0.08 -2.07
CA ASP A 115 -0.09 -1.30 -1.32
C ASP A 115 -0.97 -2.29 -2.09
N LEU A 116 -0.90 -2.27 -3.43
CA LEU A 116 -1.57 -3.20 -4.33
C LEU A 116 -1.07 -4.65 -4.12
N ARG A 117 -1.97 -5.56 -3.75
CA ARG A 117 -1.65 -6.96 -3.39
C ARG A 117 -2.66 -8.00 -3.87
N PHE A 118 -3.91 -7.62 -4.09
CA PHE A 118 -5.00 -8.56 -4.41
C PHE A 118 -5.55 -8.36 -5.83
N PRO A 119 -6.08 -9.41 -6.48
CA PRO A 119 -6.70 -9.30 -7.81
C PRO A 119 -7.81 -8.24 -7.87
N ASN A 120 -8.70 -8.19 -6.89
CA ASN A 120 -9.79 -7.19 -6.89
C ASN A 120 -9.28 -5.74 -6.76
N GLU A 121 -8.14 -5.53 -6.11
CA GLU A 121 -7.48 -4.23 -6.05
C GLU A 121 -6.88 -3.86 -7.41
N TYR A 122 -6.33 -4.83 -8.14
CA TYR A 122 -5.82 -4.64 -9.49
C TYR A 122 -6.98 -4.29 -10.44
N ASP A 123 -8.07 -5.05 -10.36
CA ASP A 123 -9.26 -4.86 -11.20
C ASP A 123 -9.90 -3.49 -10.96
N LEU A 124 -9.90 -3.00 -9.71
CA LEU A 124 -10.31 -1.63 -9.41
C LEU A 124 -9.44 -0.62 -10.16
N ILE A 125 -8.11 -0.72 -10.05
CA ILE A 125 -7.22 0.27 -10.69
C ILE A 125 -7.38 0.21 -12.22
N ALA A 126 -7.50 -0.98 -12.80
CA ALA A 126 -7.74 -1.15 -14.22
C ALA A 126 -9.08 -0.55 -14.66
N SER A 127 -10.16 -0.76 -13.89
CA SER A 127 -11.48 -0.21 -14.23
C SER A 127 -11.58 1.32 -14.09
N LEU A 128 -10.66 1.95 -13.36
CA LEU A 128 -10.52 3.40 -13.25
C LEU A 128 -9.57 3.99 -14.31
N ASP A 129 -9.20 3.21 -15.34
CA ASP A 129 -8.19 3.55 -16.35
C ASP A 129 -6.84 3.95 -15.71
N GLY A 130 -6.53 3.37 -14.55
CA GLY A 130 -5.36 3.70 -13.78
C GLY A 130 -4.09 3.04 -14.31
N THR A 131 -2.98 3.79 -14.33
CA THR A 131 -1.68 3.25 -14.71
C THR A 131 -1.15 2.26 -13.68
N LEU A 132 -1.15 0.97 -14.02
CA LEU A 132 -0.48 -0.12 -13.29
C LEU A 132 1.01 -0.19 -13.63
N VAL A 133 1.86 -0.11 -12.60
CA VAL A 133 3.32 -0.06 -12.73
C VAL A 133 3.97 -1.13 -11.86
N ARG A 134 4.85 -1.93 -12.43
CA ARG A 134 5.67 -2.91 -11.70
C ARG A 134 7.03 -2.30 -11.35
N VAL A 135 7.43 -2.39 -10.09
CA VAL A 135 8.77 -1.98 -9.64
C VAL A 135 9.58 -3.23 -9.37
N VAL A 136 10.68 -3.41 -10.11
CA VAL A 136 11.53 -4.60 -10.03
C VAL A 136 12.93 -4.19 -9.62
N ARG A 137 13.48 -4.85 -8.60
CA ARG A 137 14.89 -4.74 -8.23
C ARG A 137 15.58 -6.04 -8.59
N ALA A 138 16.55 -5.99 -9.49
CA ALA A 138 17.37 -7.15 -9.82
C ALA A 138 18.32 -7.42 -8.65
N ASP A 139 17.92 -8.30 -7.73
CA ASP A 139 18.79 -8.81 -6.68
C ASP A 139 18.63 -10.33 -6.61
N PRO A 140 19.67 -11.11 -6.99
CA PRO A 140 19.64 -12.57 -6.97
C PRO A 140 19.45 -13.18 -5.57
N SER A 141 19.62 -12.39 -4.50
CA SER A 141 19.65 -12.87 -3.12
C SER A 141 18.30 -12.79 -2.39
N ARG A 142 17.25 -12.27 -3.03
CA ARG A 142 15.94 -12.08 -2.39
C ARG A 142 14.96 -13.11 -2.93
N GLU A 143 14.79 -14.19 -2.16
CA GLU A 143 13.66 -15.10 -2.35
C GLU A 143 12.35 -14.32 -2.24
N ALA A 144 11.41 -14.63 -3.13
CA ALA A 144 10.01 -14.24 -2.97
C ALA A 144 9.47 -14.98 -1.73
N GLY A 145 9.49 -14.32 -0.55
CA GLY A 145 8.89 -14.81 0.67
C GLY A 145 7.83 -13.87 1.27
N GLY A 146 6.55 -14.17 1.01
CA GLY A 146 5.40 -13.65 1.77
C GLY A 146 4.05 -14.22 1.31
N ALA A 147 3.09 -14.42 2.21
CA ALA A 147 1.76 -15.02 1.93
C ALA A 147 0.87 -14.25 0.91
N TYR A 148 1.34 -13.08 0.45
CA TYR A 148 0.68 -12.23 -0.55
C TYR A 148 1.48 -12.12 -1.85
N GLU A 149 2.70 -12.65 -1.88
CA GLU A 149 3.59 -12.56 -3.04
C GLU A 149 3.11 -13.51 -4.13
N GLY A 150 2.99 -12.98 -5.35
CA GLY A 150 2.61 -13.77 -6.53
C GLY A 150 1.11 -13.85 -6.82
N LYS A 151 0.20 -13.29 -6.00
CA LYS A 151 -1.24 -13.23 -6.35
C LYS A 151 -1.52 -12.46 -7.63
N LEU A 152 -0.64 -11.51 -7.97
CA LEU A 152 -0.68 -10.74 -9.20
C LEU A 152 0.41 -11.19 -10.20
N SER A 153 1.02 -12.35 -9.99
CA SER A 153 1.95 -12.92 -10.97
C SER A 153 1.22 -13.17 -12.29
N GLY A 154 1.88 -12.83 -13.40
CA GLY A 154 1.29 -12.96 -14.75
C GLY A 154 0.28 -11.89 -15.14
N HIS A 155 -0.08 -10.95 -14.24
CA HIS A 155 -0.91 -9.81 -14.62
C HIS A 155 -0.14 -8.84 -15.50
N PHE A 156 -0.87 -8.13 -16.37
CA PHE A 156 -0.30 -7.12 -17.24
C PHE A 156 0.04 -5.84 -16.45
N PHE A 157 1.17 -5.22 -16.74
CA PHE A 157 1.54 -3.92 -16.19
C PHE A 157 1.95 -3.03 -17.34
N HIS A 158 1.35 -1.84 -17.43
CA HIS A 158 1.63 -0.87 -18.50
C HIS A 158 3.10 -0.49 -18.55
N HIS A 159 3.73 -0.37 -17.37
CA HIS A 159 5.13 0.02 -17.25
C HIS A 159 5.87 -0.81 -16.22
N THR A 160 7.18 -0.94 -16.42
CA THR A 160 8.11 -1.54 -15.46
C THR A 160 9.22 -0.55 -15.13
N ILE A 161 9.39 -0.22 -13.85
CA ILE A 161 10.54 0.53 -13.34
C ILE A 161 11.58 -0.47 -12.84
N LEU A 162 12.74 -0.49 -13.51
CA LEU A 162 13.91 -1.25 -13.06
C LEU A 162 14.71 -0.43 -12.05
N ASN A 163 14.69 -0.84 -10.78
CA ASN A 163 15.53 -0.33 -9.72
C ASN A 163 16.86 -1.11 -9.68
N ASN A 164 17.79 -0.74 -10.56
CA ASN A 164 19.08 -1.40 -10.75
C ASN A 164 20.28 -0.43 -10.63
N GLY A 165 20.08 0.72 -10.00
CA GLY A 165 21.07 1.79 -9.95
C GLY A 165 20.92 2.66 -8.71
N THR A 166 21.33 3.92 -8.81
CA THR A 166 21.28 4.86 -7.68
C THR A 166 19.84 5.35 -7.39
N LEU A 167 19.62 5.90 -6.19
CA LEU A 167 18.35 6.57 -5.85
C LEU A 167 18.02 7.72 -6.82
N ARG A 168 19.04 8.43 -7.31
CA ARG A 168 18.88 9.50 -8.30
C ARG A 168 18.37 8.96 -9.63
N GLU A 169 18.86 7.81 -10.08
CA GLU A 169 18.34 7.17 -11.28
C GLU A 169 16.91 6.67 -11.10
N LEU A 170 16.58 6.08 -9.95
CA LEU A 170 15.21 5.66 -9.63
C LEU A 170 14.25 6.86 -9.64
N TYR A 171 14.68 7.98 -9.06
CA TYR A 171 13.95 9.24 -9.10
C TYR A 171 13.71 9.71 -10.54
N SER A 172 14.76 9.79 -11.38
CA SER A 172 14.63 10.21 -12.78
C SER A 172 13.69 9.30 -13.58
N LYS A 173 13.80 7.98 -13.42
CA LYS A 173 12.90 7.00 -14.06
C LYS A 173 11.45 7.20 -13.63
N THR A 174 11.23 7.50 -12.35
CA THR A 174 9.89 7.76 -11.80
C THR A 174 9.26 9.00 -12.44
N LEU A 175 10.03 10.10 -12.57
CA LEU A 175 9.51 11.34 -13.17
C LEU A 175 9.26 11.21 -14.66
N LEU A 176 10.16 10.56 -15.40
CA LEU A 176 9.95 10.30 -16.82
C LEU A 176 8.67 9.50 -17.06
N LEU A 177 8.42 8.49 -16.22
CA LEU A 177 7.17 7.73 -16.28
C LEU A 177 5.95 8.62 -15.98
N ALA A 178 6.00 9.39 -14.90
CA ALA A 178 4.89 10.27 -14.49
C ALA A 178 4.53 11.33 -15.53
N GLN A 179 5.46 11.73 -16.40
CA GLN A 179 5.21 12.67 -17.50
C GLN A 179 4.67 12.00 -18.77
N SER A 180 4.76 10.67 -18.86
CA SER A 180 4.36 9.90 -20.04
C SER A 180 2.93 9.33 -19.95
N VAL A 181 2.25 9.57 -18.82
CA VAL A 181 0.93 9.03 -18.50
C VAL A 181 -0.05 10.13 -18.13
#